data_AF-A0AAE8HDA1-F1
#
_entry.id   AF-A0AAE8HDA1-F1
#
_cell.length_a   1.000
_cell.length_b   1.000
_cell.length_c   1.000
_cell.angle_alpha   90.00
_cell.angle_beta   90.00
_cell.angle_gamma   90.00
#
_symmetry.space_group_name_H-M   'P 1'
#
loop_
_entity.id
_entity.type
_entity.pdbx_description
1 polymer ?
#
loop_
_entity_poly.entity_id
_entity_poly.type
_entity_poly.pdbx_seq_one_letter_code
_entity_poly.pdbx_strand_id
1 'polypeptide(L)'
;MNIRQPCPPGACVCEREQLLQAPDADLRILGLTRQEEKRLLERLENLQNLQDLERLQQRMYELLGIRVHIAPGHTEVKSMRGIQIVIDDLPGLCRKTRQAIPAAIRRGMEKRPEIAYRLLDAHDLFRDG
;
A
#
# COMPACT_ATOMS: atom_id res chain seq x y z
N MET A 1 -3.24 -24.98 -4.64
CA MET A 1 -3.62 -23.65 -4.10
C MET A 1 -2.65 -23.30 -2.99
N ASN A 2 -1.69 -22.39 -3.23
CA ASN A 2 -0.64 -22.07 -2.26
C ASN A 2 -1.10 -20.90 -1.39
N ILE A 3 -1.94 -21.21 -0.41
CA ILE A 3 -2.46 -20.26 0.57
C ILE A 3 -1.32 -19.90 1.53
N ARG A 4 -1.18 -18.61 1.87
CA ARG A 4 -0.12 -18.10 2.75
C ARG A 4 0.05 -18.99 4.00
N GLN A 5 1.29 -19.24 4.40
CA GLN A 5 1.58 -19.91 5.68
C GLN A 5 0.87 -19.17 6.83
N PRO A 6 0.23 -19.91 7.75
CA PRO A 6 -0.54 -19.30 8.84
C PRO A 6 0.33 -18.31 9.59
N CYS A 7 -0.23 -17.13 9.89
CA CYS A 7 0.46 -16.15 10.69
C CYS A 7 0.68 -16.74 12.10
N PRO A 8 1.87 -16.57 12.70
CA PRO A 8 2.13 -17.07 14.04
C PRO A 8 1.13 -16.47 15.05
N PRO A 9 0.69 -17.25 16.06
CA PRO A 9 -0.31 -16.80 17.03
C PRO A 9 0.18 -15.53 17.74
N GLY A 10 -0.67 -14.50 17.75
CA GLY A 10 -0.37 -13.19 18.37
C GLY A 10 0.37 -12.18 17.48
N ALA A 11 0.89 -12.57 16.31
CA ALA A 11 1.64 -11.67 15.43
C ALA A 11 0.77 -10.94 14.38
N CYS A 12 -0.43 -11.46 14.10
CA CYS A 12 -1.30 -10.90 13.08
C CYS A 12 -2.76 -10.89 13.50
N VAL A 13 -3.37 -9.71 13.45
CA VAL A 13 -4.82 -9.47 13.64
C VAL A 13 -5.56 -9.53 12.30
N CYS A 14 -5.03 -10.28 11.32
CA CYS A 14 -5.58 -10.31 9.97
C CYS A 14 -6.92 -11.08 9.87
N GLU A 15 -7.51 -11.51 10.99
CA GLU A 15 -8.82 -12.18 11.06
C GLU A 15 -9.00 -13.25 9.97
N ARG A 16 -7.93 -13.98 9.64
CA ARG A 16 -7.87 -14.91 8.49
C ARG A 16 -9.01 -15.91 8.51
N GLU A 17 -9.28 -16.49 9.68
CA GLU A 17 -10.37 -17.46 9.85
C GLU A 17 -11.74 -16.82 9.61
N GLN A 18 -11.94 -15.60 10.09
CA GLN A 18 -13.16 -14.83 9.87
C GLN A 18 -13.33 -14.46 8.40
N LEU A 19 -12.24 -14.12 7.71
CA LEU A 19 -12.21 -13.89 6.27
C LEU A 19 -12.58 -15.15 5.48
N LEU A 20 -12.04 -16.30 5.90
CA LEU A 20 -12.33 -17.59 5.26
C LEU A 20 -13.80 -18.02 5.46
N GLN A 21 -14.42 -17.59 6.57
CA GLN A 21 -15.82 -17.83 6.88
C GLN A 21 -16.77 -16.80 6.26
N ALA A 22 -16.27 -15.62 5.89
CA ALA A 22 -17.07 -14.56 5.29
C ALA A 22 -17.20 -14.80 3.76
N PRO A 23 -18.41 -15.06 3.25
CA PRO A 23 -18.62 -15.41 1.84
C PRO A 23 -18.37 -14.26 0.86
N ASP A 24 -18.43 -13.01 1.33
CA ASP A 24 -18.19 -11.79 0.54
C ASP A 24 -16.78 -11.23 0.75
N ALA A 25 -15.97 -11.86 1.61
CA ALA A 25 -14.66 -11.33 1.94
C ALA A 25 -13.63 -11.62 0.84
N ASP A 26 -12.73 -10.66 0.65
CA ASP A 26 -11.78 -10.71 -0.46
C ASP A 26 -10.65 -11.70 -0.17
N LEU A 27 -10.85 -12.98 -0.53
CA LEU A 27 -9.88 -14.06 -0.31
C LEU A 27 -8.59 -13.88 -1.12
N ARG A 28 -8.54 -12.95 -2.07
CA ARG A 28 -7.36 -12.60 -2.87
C ARG A 28 -6.16 -12.24 -2.00
N ILE A 29 -6.38 -11.55 -0.88
CA ILE A 29 -5.32 -11.17 0.06
C ILE A 29 -4.61 -12.38 0.69
N LEU A 30 -5.28 -13.53 0.76
CA LEU A 30 -4.70 -14.78 1.27
C LEU A 30 -3.62 -15.37 0.36
N GLY A 31 -3.57 -14.92 -0.90
CA GLY A 31 -2.51 -15.24 -1.86
C GLY A 31 -1.21 -14.47 -1.61
N LEU A 32 -1.20 -13.45 -0.75
CA LEU A 32 -0.01 -12.64 -0.48
C LEU A 32 1.03 -13.43 0.33
N THR A 33 1.89 -14.18 -0.34
CA THR A 33 2.97 -14.92 0.33
C THR A 33 4.07 -13.98 0.84
N ARG A 34 4.94 -14.47 1.74
CA ARG A 34 6.12 -13.70 2.19
C ARG A 34 7.04 -13.27 1.03
N GLN A 35 7.11 -14.06 -0.05
CA GLN A 35 7.90 -13.74 -1.23
C GLN A 35 7.25 -12.60 -2.03
N GLU A 36 5.93 -12.66 -2.23
CA GLU A 36 5.16 -11.59 -2.89
C GLU A 36 5.29 -10.27 -2.12
N GLU A 37 5.12 -10.30 -0.79
CA GLU A 37 5.32 -9.13 0.07
C GLU A 37 6.73 -8.55 -0.11
N LYS A 38 7.77 -9.38 -0.06
CA LYS A 38 9.15 -8.90 -0.23
C LYS A 38 9.37 -8.26 -1.59
N ARG A 39 8.92 -8.92 -2.67
CA ARG A 39 9.00 -8.38 -4.05
C ARG A 39 8.25 -7.05 -4.18
N LEU A 40 7.09 -6.94 -3.54
CA LEU A 40 6.27 -5.74 -3.56
C LEU A 40 6.97 -4.58 -2.85
N LEU A 41 7.55 -4.82 -1.67
CA LEU A 41 8.33 -3.82 -0.94
C LEU A 41 9.56 -3.37 -1.74
N GLU A 42 10.33 -4.31 -2.28
CA GLU A 42 11.51 -3.99 -3.10
C GLU A 42 11.12 -3.13 -4.33
N ARG A 43 9.95 -3.38 -4.92
CA ARG A 43 9.45 -2.61 -6.06
C ARG A 43 8.98 -1.21 -5.67
N LEU A 44 8.32 -1.06 -4.53
CA LEU A 44 7.94 0.23 -3.95
C LEU A 44 9.18 1.04 -3.50
N GLU A 45 10.25 0.38 -3.06
CA GLU A 45 11.52 1.03 -2.72
C GLU A 45 12.35 1.45 -3.95
N ASN A 46 12.01 0.96 -5.15
CA ASN A 46 12.70 1.26 -6.41
C ASN A 46 11.76 1.90 -7.44
N LEU A 47 10.80 2.69 -6.96
CA LEU A 47 9.90 3.48 -7.82
C LEU A 47 10.71 4.41 -8.71
N GLN A 48 10.40 4.39 -10.00
CA GLN A 48 11.09 5.24 -10.97
C GLN A 48 10.41 6.59 -11.18
N ASN A 49 9.08 6.60 -11.18
CA ASN A 49 8.26 7.76 -11.53
C ASN A 49 6.86 7.59 -10.92
N LEU A 50 6.09 8.68 -10.87
CA LEU A 50 4.72 8.69 -10.33
C LEU A 50 3.84 7.61 -10.98
N GLN A 51 3.91 7.46 -12.31
CA GLN A 51 3.12 6.42 -12.99
C GLN A 51 3.46 5.00 -12.56
N ASP A 52 4.71 4.70 -12.16
CA ASP A 52 5.05 3.37 -11.65
C ASP A 52 4.38 3.13 -10.30
N LEU A 53 4.33 4.14 -9.44
CA LEU A 53 3.60 4.12 -8.17
C LEU A 53 2.09 3.90 -8.41
N GLU A 54 1.47 4.64 -9.33
CA GLU A 54 0.05 4.47 -9.69
C GLU A 54 -0.25 3.08 -10.24
N ARG A 55 0.59 2.58 -11.18
CA ARG A 55 0.45 1.22 -11.73
C ARG A 55 0.57 0.15 -10.66
N LEU A 56 1.46 0.32 -9.69
CA LEU A 56 1.61 -0.62 -8.58
C LEU A 56 0.41 -0.59 -7.63
N GLN A 57 -0.10 0.60 -7.30
CA GLN A 57 -1.32 0.74 -6.50
C GLN A 57 -2.52 0.05 -7.18
N GLN A 58 -2.67 0.26 -8.49
CA GLN A 58 -3.75 -0.36 -9.25
C GLN A 58 -3.59 -1.89 -9.34
N ARG A 59 -2.38 -2.39 -9.60
CA ARG A 59 -2.09 -3.83 -9.54
C ARG A 59 -2.35 -4.44 -8.17
N MET A 60 -1.99 -3.74 -7.09
CA MET A 60 -2.27 -4.19 -5.72
C MET A 60 -3.77 -4.32 -5.49
N TYR A 61 -4.54 -3.35 -5.96
CA TYR A 61 -5.99 -3.40 -5.88
C TYR A 61 -6.58 -4.54 -6.71
N GLU A 62 -6.14 -4.72 -7.96
CA GLU A 62 -6.66 -5.78 -8.83
C GLU A 62 -6.28 -7.20 -8.35
N LEU A 63 -5.02 -7.39 -7.95
CA LEU A 63 -4.49 -8.70 -7.56
C LEU A 63 -4.87 -9.08 -6.13
N LEU A 64 -4.88 -8.12 -5.20
CA LEU A 64 -4.98 -8.36 -3.76
C LEU A 64 -6.18 -7.67 -3.11
N GLY A 65 -6.84 -6.73 -3.79
CA GLY A 65 -7.91 -5.90 -3.21
C GLY A 65 -7.40 -4.76 -2.32
N ILE A 66 -6.07 -4.56 -2.20
CA ILE A 66 -5.51 -3.53 -1.31
C ILE A 66 -5.66 -2.16 -1.96
N ARG A 67 -6.42 -1.27 -1.31
CA ARG A 67 -6.48 0.14 -1.68
C ARG A 67 -5.52 0.96 -0.84
N VAL A 68 -4.59 1.61 -1.53
CA VAL A 68 -3.65 2.55 -0.93
C VAL A 68 -4.05 3.94 -1.41
N HIS A 69 -4.27 4.85 -0.46
CA HIS A 69 -4.59 6.24 -0.68
C HIS A 69 -3.37 7.06 -0.30
N ILE A 70 -2.82 7.78 -1.28
CA ILE A 70 -1.68 8.66 -1.08
C ILE A 70 -2.17 10.07 -1.37
N ALA A 71 -2.18 10.93 -0.35
CA ALA A 71 -2.63 12.31 -0.48
C ALA A 71 -1.63 13.25 0.18
N PRO A 72 -1.42 14.46 -0.35
CA PRO A 72 -0.69 15.49 0.37
C PRO A 72 -1.51 15.94 1.58
N GLY A 73 -0.87 15.96 2.74
CA GLY A 73 -1.45 16.43 3.98
C GLY A 73 -1.74 17.93 3.92
N HIS A 74 -2.76 18.35 4.65
CA HIS A 74 -3.24 19.74 4.73
C HIS A 74 -2.30 20.72 5.43
N THR A 75 -1.09 20.32 5.78
CA THR A 75 -0.12 21.22 6.42
C THR A 75 0.53 22.13 5.37
N GLU A 76 0.72 23.41 5.70
CA GLU A 76 1.30 24.48 4.84
C GLU A 76 2.69 24.18 4.26
N VAL A 77 3.28 23.02 4.57
CA VAL A 77 4.59 22.61 4.07
C VAL A 77 4.46 21.74 2.82
N LYS A 78 4.79 22.30 1.66
CA LYS A 78 5.06 21.55 0.41
C LYS A 78 6.34 20.72 0.55
N SER A 79 6.35 19.75 1.44
CA SER A 79 7.52 18.93 1.79
C SER A 79 7.12 17.47 1.89
N MET A 80 8.06 16.56 1.65
CA MET A 80 7.82 15.10 1.68
C MET A 80 7.13 14.61 2.97
N ARG A 81 7.38 15.30 4.10
CA ARG A 81 6.75 15.01 5.39
C ARG A 81 5.24 15.28 5.43
N GLY A 82 4.73 16.08 4.50
CA GLY A 82 3.30 16.35 4.35
C GLY A 82 2.54 15.17 3.73
N ILE A 83 3.16 14.25 2.99
CA ILE A 83 2.42 13.19 2.29
C ILE A 83 1.89 12.16 3.29
N GLN A 84 0.56 12.02 3.33
CA GLN A 84 -0.14 11.00 4.10
C GLN A 84 -0.42 9.80 3.20
N ILE A 85 -0.05 8.62 3.68
CA ILE A 85 -0.29 7.34 3.02
C ILE A 85 -1.21 6.56 3.95
N VAL A 86 -2.45 6.34 3.50
CA VAL A 86 -3.49 5.62 4.23
C VAL A 86 -3.83 4.36 3.44
N ILE A 87 -4.05 3.25 4.13
CA ILE A 87 -4.50 2.01 3.51
C ILE A 87 -5.92 1.77 4.00
N ASP A 88 -6.81 1.43 3.08
CA ASP A 88 -8.22 1.17 3.39
C ASP A 88 -8.36 -0.07 4.29
N ASP A 89 -9.49 -0.19 5.00
CA ASP A 89 -9.66 -1.28 5.94
C ASP A 89 -9.96 -2.59 5.22
N LEU A 90 -8.88 -3.33 4.94
CA LEU A 90 -8.95 -4.65 4.32
C LEU A 90 -8.77 -5.74 5.38
N PRO A 91 -9.81 -6.53 5.71
CA PRO A 91 -9.65 -7.72 6.53
C PRO A 91 -8.76 -8.74 5.78
N GLY A 92 -7.93 -9.50 6.49
CA GLY A 92 -6.93 -10.39 5.86
C GLY A 92 -5.56 -9.75 5.63
N LEU A 93 -5.44 -8.42 5.66
CA LEU A 93 -4.15 -7.74 5.53
C LEU A 93 -3.35 -7.82 6.84
N CYS A 94 -2.11 -8.30 6.78
CA CYS A 94 -1.28 -8.32 7.98
C CYS A 94 -0.92 -6.91 8.43
N ARG A 95 -0.97 -6.67 9.75
CA ARG A 95 -0.49 -5.42 10.37
C ARG A 95 0.92 -5.04 9.90
N LYS A 96 1.80 -6.04 9.73
CA LYS A 96 3.15 -5.84 9.19
C LYS A 96 3.12 -5.29 7.76
N THR A 97 2.36 -5.91 6.86
CA THR A 97 2.22 -5.45 5.46
C THR A 97 1.63 -4.04 5.41
N ARG A 98 0.59 -3.77 6.22
CA ARG A 98 -0.08 -2.47 6.33
C ARG A 98 0.88 -1.34 6.76
N GLN A 99 1.93 -1.66 7.54
CA GLN A 99 2.98 -0.69 7.90
C GLN A 99 4.18 -0.70 6.93
N ALA A 100 4.47 -1.85 6.32
CA ALA A 100 5.62 -2.00 5.42
C ALA A 100 5.38 -1.29 4.07
N ILE A 101 4.17 -1.37 3.52
CA ILE A 101 3.79 -0.66 2.28
C ILE A 101 4.06 0.85 2.37
N PRO A 102 3.52 1.60 3.35
CA PRO A 102 3.77 3.04 3.44
C PRO A 102 5.24 3.35 3.74
N ALA A 103 5.94 2.49 4.49
CA ALA A 103 7.37 2.64 4.73
C ALA A 103 8.19 2.50 3.44
N ALA A 104 7.87 1.51 2.59
CA ALA A 104 8.55 1.29 1.32
C ALA A 104 8.28 2.43 0.32
N ILE A 105 7.04 2.91 0.25
CA ILE A 105 6.67 4.08 -0.56
C ILE A 105 7.45 5.32 -0.11
N ARG A 106 7.52 5.58 1.21
CA ARG A 106 8.31 6.68 1.77
C ARG A 106 9.78 6.58 1.35
N ARG A 107 10.39 5.40 1.49
CA ARG A 107 11.77 5.18 1.04
C ARG A 107 11.96 5.42 -0.46
N GLY A 108 10.99 5.00 -1.28
CA GLY A 108 11.00 5.27 -2.72
C GLY A 108 10.94 6.78 -3.03
N MET A 109 10.08 7.52 -2.33
CA MET A 109 9.98 8.98 -2.43
C MET A 109 11.24 9.69 -1.90
N GLU A 110 11.86 9.19 -0.82
CA GLU A 110 13.13 9.72 -0.30
C GLU A 110 14.27 9.54 -1.29
N LYS A 111 14.32 8.39 -1.99
CA LYS A 111 15.30 8.16 -3.07
C LYS A 111 15.01 9.02 -4.30
N ARG A 112 13.73 9.25 -4.63
CA ARG A 112 13.30 10.06 -5.78
C ARG A 112 12.29 11.14 -5.34
N PRO A 113 12.79 12.30 -4.87
CA PRO A 113 11.97 13.45 -4.50
C PRO A 113 10.96 13.86 -5.56
N GLU A 114 11.32 13.70 -6.83
CA GLU A 114 10.53 14.06 -8.00
C GLU A 114 9.14 13.40 -8.00
N ILE A 115 9.03 12.18 -7.48
CA ILE A 115 7.74 11.47 -7.37
C ILE A 115 6.81 12.23 -6.41
N ALA A 116 7.33 12.66 -5.26
CA ALA A 116 6.57 13.42 -4.28
C ALA A 116 6.15 14.78 -4.84
N TYR A 117 7.03 15.48 -5.55
CA TYR A 117 6.69 16.75 -6.21
C TYR A 117 5.61 16.58 -7.28
N ARG A 118 5.72 15.55 -8.14
CA ARG A 118 4.71 15.24 -9.16
C ARG A 118 3.37 14.86 -8.55
N LEU A 119 3.37 14.13 -7.43
CA LEU A 119 2.16 13.79 -6.70
C LEU A 119 1.49 15.06 -6.12
N LEU A 120 2.28 15.93 -5.49
CA LEU A 120 1.81 17.21 -4.96
C LEU A 120 1.19 18.06 -6.07
N ASP A 121 1.89 18.20 -7.20
CA ASP A 121 1.46 18.93 -8.39
C ASP A 121 0.16 18.36 -8.99
N ALA A 122 0.08 17.03 -9.14
CA ALA A 122 -1.13 16.37 -9.63
C ALA A 122 -2.34 16.63 -8.72
N HIS A 123 -2.16 16.57 -7.40
CA HIS A 123 -3.25 16.82 -6.44
C HIS A 123 -3.62 18.30 -6.28
N ASP A 124 -2.66 19.22 -6.44
CA ASP A 124 -2.90 20.68 -6.45
C ASP A 124 -3.86 21.03 -7.60
N LEU A 125 -3.65 20.44 -8.78
CA LEU A 125 -4.50 20.62 -9.96
C LEU A 125 -5.95 20.12 -9.78
N PHE A 126 -6.18 19.12 -8.94
CA PHE A 126 -7.52 18.58 -8.66
C PHE A 126 -8.26 19.32 -7.54
N ARG A 127 -7.59 20.23 -6.81
CA ARG A 127 -8.18 20.94 -5.66
C ARG A 127 -8.73 22.32 -5.99
N ASP A 128 -8.39 22.85 -7.16
CA ASP A 128 -8.84 24.17 -7.65
C ASP A 128 -10.10 24.09 -8.54
N GLY A 129 -10.97 23.10 -8.31
CA GLY A 129 -12.23 22.89 -9.03
C GLY A 129 -13.45 23.09 -8.17
#